data_AF-A0A1E3AA39-F1
#
_entry.id   AF-A0A1E3AA39-F1
#
_cell.length_a   1.000
_cell.length_b   1.000
_cell.length_c   1.000
_cell.angle_alpha   90.00
_cell.angle_beta   90.00
_cell.angle_gamma   90.00
#
_symmetry.space_group_name_H-M   'P 1'
#
loop_
_entity.id
_entity.type
_entity.pdbx_description
1 polymer ?
#
loop_
_entity_poly.entity_id
_entity_poly.type
_entity_poly.pdbx_seq_one_letter_code
_entity_poly.pdbx_strand_id
1 'polypeptide(L)'
;MVGTELLKGQGLGNQLFCYVTTRCIAMKQGRDFSILGSETLANNIHSSCGLYFMDLDFGVKAEKKDFAGTYYERDDRIFTGSSRHDMTHGCYVTAADEGMFQVADNMLLFGNMQAEEYYIAYKKQIKQWLKVKPEYDCHDFTDKNLCVLHLRCSDYMDSPELYLRKKYWLDGMKNMRKINPDMKFMIITNDVKEANKFLPGIPAYNFDLAKDYSILKNARYLLLANSSFAYFPAFTSDTVEYIIAPKYWARHNVSDGYWASEQNIYSGWHYMDRKGRVFSDEECRHELEAYKKKSGKYRRLNVKPGKLKSYFYKIQSKSIYTNARLHKITRGVIRRMKALKGR
;
A
#
# COMPACT_ATOMS: atom_id res chain seq x y z
N MET A 1 -3.88 -0.66 -29.77
CA MET A 1 -4.43 -0.75 -28.40
C MET A 1 -3.35 -1.17 -27.40
N VAL A 2 -3.42 -0.77 -26.13
CA VAL A 2 -2.60 -1.36 -25.04
C VAL A 2 -3.51 -2.07 -24.03
N GLY A 3 -3.01 -3.08 -23.32
CA GLY A 3 -3.85 -3.80 -22.37
C GLY A 3 -3.12 -4.23 -21.12
N THR A 4 -3.85 -4.71 -20.12
CA THR A 4 -3.30 -5.42 -18.95
C THR A 4 -4.22 -6.57 -18.61
N GLU A 5 -3.71 -7.57 -17.89
CA GLU A 5 -4.51 -8.63 -17.31
C GLU A 5 -4.58 -8.47 -15.79
N LEU A 6 -5.79 -8.55 -15.24
CA LEU A 6 -6.00 -8.66 -13.80
C LEU A 6 -5.77 -10.11 -13.36
N LEU A 7 -4.89 -10.31 -12.39
CA LEU A 7 -4.44 -11.65 -12.00
C LEU A 7 -5.17 -12.16 -10.75
N LYS A 8 -5.46 -13.46 -10.73
CA LYS A 8 -6.04 -14.13 -9.57
C LYS A 8 -5.13 -13.98 -8.35
N GLY A 9 -5.72 -13.58 -7.22
CA GLY A 9 -4.99 -13.37 -5.96
C GLY A 9 -4.42 -11.95 -5.78
N GLN A 10 -4.52 -11.10 -6.80
CA GLN A 10 -4.20 -9.68 -6.69
C GLN A 10 -5.27 -8.98 -5.83
N GLY A 11 -4.84 -8.24 -4.80
CA GLY A 11 -5.76 -7.42 -4.00
C GLY A 11 -6.35 -6.27 -4.82
N LEU A 12 -7.54 -5.79 -4.44
CA LEU A 12 -8.26 -4.74 -5.18
C LEU A 12 -7.40 -3.50 -5.45
N GLY A 13 -6.63 -3.03 -4.47
CA GLY A 13 -5.74 -1.87 -4.66
C GLY A 13 -4.75 -2.07 -5.81
N ASN A 14 -4.13 -3.25 -5.91
CA ASN A 14 -3.20 -3.57 -6.99
C ASN A 14 -3.94 -3.73 -8.33
N GLN A 15 -5.14 -4.31 -8.33
CA GLN A 15 -5.95 -4.43 -9.56
C GLN A 15 -6.33 -3.04 -10.11
N LEU A 16 -6.72 -2.12 -9.22
CA LEU A 16 -7.02 -0.73 -9.59
C LEU A 16 -5.80 0.00 -10.12
N PHE A 17 -4.59 -0.31 -9.63
CA PHE A 17 -3.35 0.26 -10.19
C PHE A 17 -3.12 -0.20 -11.62
N CYS A 18 -3.20 -1.51 -11.90
CA CYS A 18 -3.09 -2.03 -13.26
C CYS A 18 -4.15 -1.41 -14.19
N TYR A 19 -5.40 -1.33 -13.72
CA TYR A 19 -6.51 -0.70 -14.43
C TYR A 19 -6.25 0.78 -14.76
N VAL A 20 -5.97 1.60 -13.74
CA VAL A 20 -5.78 3.04 -13.90
C VAL A 20 -4.56 3.35 -14.74
N THR A 21 -3.42 2.71 -14.46
CA THR A 21 -2.18 2.94 -15.18
C THR A 21 -2.33 2.58 -16.66
N THR A 22 -2.88 1.41 -16.98
CA THR A 22 -3.10 1.01 -18.38
C THR A 22 -3.97 2.02 -19.12
N ARG A 23 -5.08 2.44 -18.51
CA ARG A 23 -5.99 3.40 -19.12
C ARG A 23 -5.35 4.77 -19.31
N CYS A 24 -4.53 5.23 -18.36
CA CYS A 24 -3.81 6.49 -18.48
C CYS A 24 -2.71 6.44 -19.56
N ILE A 25 -1.98 5.32 -19.66
CA ILE A 25 -0.98 5.13 -20.73
C ILE A 25 -1.67 5.12 -22.10
N ALA A 26 -2.78 4.39 -22.25
CA ALA A 26 -3.57 4.38 -23.49
C ALA A 26 -4.06 5.79 -23.86
N MET A 27 -4.64 6.51 -22.90
CA MET A 27 -5.14 7.87 -23.09
C MET A 27 -4.01 8.84 -23.47
N LYS A 28 -2.83 8.73 -22.84
CA LYS A 28 -1.65 9.53 -23.16
C LYS A 28 -1.17 9.31 -24.59
N GLN A 29 -1.28 8.08 -25.09
CA GLN A 29 -0.83 7.70 -26.43
C GLN A 29 -1.93 7.83 -27.50
N GLY A 30 -3.15 8.26 -27.14
CA GLY A 30 -4.27 8.35 -28.08
C GLY A 30 -4.72 6.98 -28.61
N ARG A 31 -4.61 5.94 -27.78
CA ARG A 31 -4.91 4.54 -28.14
C ARG A 31 -6.09 4.00 -27.34
N ASP A 32 -6.75 3.00 -27.90
CA ASP A 32 -7.69 2.16 -27.16
C ASP A 32 -6.98 1.34 -26.08
N PHE A 33 -7.76 0.94 -25.08
CA PHE A 33 -7.28 0.06 -24.00
C PHE A 33 -8.14 -1.20 -23.86
N SER A 34 -7.58 -2.23 -23.23
CA SER A 34 -8.30 -3.46 -22.88
C SER A 34 -7.86 -3.98 -21.51
N ILE A 35 -8.83 -4.39 -20.69
CA ILE A 35 -8.60 -5.00 -19.38
C ILE A 35 -9.05 -6.45 -19.42
N LEU A 36 -8.08 -7.36 -19.41
CA LEU A 36 -8.32 -8.80 -19.41
C LEU A 36 -8.50 -9.30 -17.98
N GLY A 37 -9.17 -10.45 -17.82
CA GLY A 37 -9.35 -11.08 -16.52
C GLY A 37 -10.33 -10.35 -15.60
N SER A 38 -11.28 -9.59 -16.16
CA SER A 38 -12.27 -8.79 -15.41
C SER A 38 -13.11 -9.63 -14.43
N GLU A 39 -13.27 -10.93 -14.67
CA GLU A 39 -13.93 -11.88 -13.77
C GLU A 39 -13.18 -12.06 -12.42
N THR A 40 -11.89 -11.71 -12.38
CA THR A 40 -11.08 -11.76 -11.15
C THR A 40 -11.20 -10.49 -10.30
N LEU A 41 -11.87 -9.45 -10.81
CA LEU A 41 -11.93 -8.13 -10.17
C LEU A 41 -12.63 -8.20 -8.80
N ALA A 42 -11.99 -7.61 -7.78
CA ALA A 42 -12.42 -7.64 -6.38
C ALA A 42 -12.61 -9.06 -5.79
N ASN A 43 -12.15 -10.08 -6.50
CA ASN A 43 -12.11 -11.47 -6.06
C ASN A 43 -10.67 -11.82 -5.62
N ASN A 44 -10.47 -12.01 -4.32
CA ASN A 44 -9.19 -12.42 -3.75
C ASN A 44 -9.39 -13.40 -2.59
N ILE A 45 -8.30 -13.76 -1.88
CA ILE A 45 -8.35 -14.71 -0.76
C ILE A 45 -9.27 -14.28 0.40
N HIS A 46 -9.72 -13.03 0.42
CA HIS A 46 -10.58 -12.45 1.47
C HIS A 46 -11.98 -12.04 0.97
N SER A 47 -12.27 -12.09 -0.34
CA SER A 47 -13.56 -11.67 -0.90
C SER A 47 -13.85 -12.37 -2.24
N SER A 48 -15.10 -12.75 -2.48
CA SER A 48 -15.56 -13.36 -3.74
C SER A 48 -16.84 -12.71 -4.30
N CYS A 49 -17.14 -11.47 -3.90
CA CYS A 49 -18.38 -10.78 -4.25
C CYS A 49 -18.32 -10.00 -5.57
N GLY A 50 -17.16 -9.96 -6.25
CA GLY A 50 -16.94 -9.07 -7.39
C GLY A 50 -16.97 -7.58 -7.02
N LEU A 51 -16.79 -6.71 -8.01
CA LEU A 51 -16.85 -5.26 -7.81
C LEU A 51 -18.27 -4.75 -8.11
N TYR A 52 -19.12 -4.71 -7.08
CA TYR A 52 -20.54 -4.35 -7.24
C TYR A 52 -20.83 -2.84 -7.09
N PHE A 53 -19.91 -2.10 -6.46
CA PHE A 53 -20.12 -0.71 -6.01
C PHE A 53 -19.50 0.37 -6.93
N MET A 54 -18.94 -0.03 -8.07
CA MET A 54 -18.40 0.85 -9.11
C MET A 54 -18.69 0.26 -10.49
N ASP A 55 -18.86 1.11 -11.49
CA ASP A 55 -18.99 0.70 -12.89
C ASP A 55 -17.69 0.98 -13.62
N LEU A 56 -16.87 -0.06 -13.80
CA LEU A 56 -15.61 0.05 -14.54
C LEU A 56 -15.82 -0.23 -16.03
N ASP A 57 -15.16 0.58 -16.85
CA ASP A 57 -15.08 0.40 -18.30
C ASP A 57 -13.81 -0.41 -18.61
N PHE A 58 -13.97 -1.64 -19.11
CA PHE A 58 -12.85 -2.53 -19.44
C PHE A 58 -12.30 -2.34 -20.85
N GLY A 59 -12.81 -1.35 -21.59
CA GLY A 59 -12.35 -1.01 -22.92
C GLY A 59 -12.73 -2.07 -23.95
N VAL A 60 -11.89 -2.20 -24.98
CA VAL A 60 -12.11 -3.12 -26.10
C VAL A 60 -11.97 -4.56 -25.59
N LYS A 61 -12.93 -5.43 -25.91
CA LYS A 61 -12.85 -6.84 -25.58
C LYS A 61 -11.74 -7.50 -26.39
N ALA A 62 -10.73 -8.03 -25.71
CA ALA A 62 -9.59 -8.72 -26.33
C ALA A 62 -9.16 -9.93 -25.49
N GLU A 63 -8.43 -10.84 -26.12
CA GLU A 63 -7.75 -11.98 -25.51
C GLU A 63 -6.22 -11.80 -25.62
N LYS A 64 -5.45 -12.58 -24.86
CA LYS A 64 -3.98 -12.48 -24.88
C LYS A 64 -3.37 -12.61 -26.27
N LYS A 65 -3.98 -13.44 -27.13
CA LYS A 65 -3.53 -13.70 -28.51
C LYS A 65 -3.66 -12.47 -29.43
N ASP A 66 -4.45 -11.47 -29.03
CA ASP A 66 -4.69 -10.25 -29.81
C ASP A 66 -3.57 -9.21 -29.61
N PHE A 67 -2.61 -9.50 -28.71
CA PHE A 67 -1.46 -8.64 -28.44
C PHE A 67 -0.19 -9.23 -29.06
N ALA A 68 0.65 -8.35 -29.61
CA ALA A 68 1.93 -8.71 -30.22
C ALA A 68 2.98 -9.14 -29.19
N GLY A 69 2.83 -8.72 -27.93
CA GLY A 69 3.73 -9.11 -26.85
C GLY A 69 3.42 -8.48 -25.51
N THR A 70 4.36 -8.63 -24.59
CA THR A 70 4.26 -8.12 -23.22
C THR A 70 5.40 -7.14 -22.93
N TYR A 71 5.05 -5.97 -22.40
CA TYR A 71 5.97 -5.05 -21.77
C TYR A 71 5.94 -5.27 -20.25
N TYR A 72 7.09 -5.59 -19.68
CA TYR A 72 7.26 -5.68 -18.23
C TYR A 72 7.91 -4.39 -17.73
N GLU A 73 7.25 -3.73 -16.79
CA GLU A 73 7.80 -2.60 -16.05
C GLU A 73 9.15 -2.96 -15.44
N ARG A 74 10.07 -1.98 -15.43
CA ARG A 74 11.35 -2.12 -14.75
C ARG A 74 11.19 -2.69 -13.33
N ASP A 75 12.01 -3.70 -13.04
CA ASP A 75 12.02 -4.39 -11.75
C ASP A 75 13.41 -4.30 -11.11
N ASP A 76 13.59 -3.28 -10.26
CA ASP A 76 14.80 -3.04 -9.49
C ASP A 76 14.66 -3.62 -8.09
N ARG A 77 15.63 -4.46 -7.72
CA ARG A 77 15.63 -5.23 -6.49
C ARG A 77 16.87 -4.95 -5.64
N ILE A 78 16.66 -4.76 -4.35
CA ILE A 78 17.73 -4.78 -3.34
C ILE A 78 17.58 -6.04 -2.47
N PHE A 79 18.63 -6.85 -2.43
CA PHE A 79 18.69 -8.01 -1.54
C PHE A 79 19.15 -7.59 -0.14
N THR A 80 18.36 -7.93 0.88
CA THR A 80 18.64 -7.62 2.30
C THR A 80 18.30 -8.79 3.21
N GLY A 81 18.86 -8.80 4.42
CA GLY A 81 18.49 -9.76 5.48
C GLY A 81 17.23 -9.37 6.25
N SER A 82 16.35 -8.52 5.69
CA SER A 82 15.12 -8.08 6.36
C SER A 82 14.11 -9.22 6.52
N SER A 83 14.03 -10.12 5.54
CA SER A 83 13.13 -11.29 5.57
C SER A 83 13.63 -12.40 4.63
N ARG A 84 13.04 -13.59 4.74
CA ARG A 84 13.29 -14.68 3.77
C ARG A 84 12.93 -14.28 2.35
N HIS A 85 11.86 -13.50 2.19
CA HIS A 85 11.43 -12.98 0.91
C HIS A 85 12.50 -12.07 0.31
N ASP A 86 13.00 -11.08 1.07
CA ASP A 86 14.00 -10.12 0.56
C ASP A 86 15.37 -10.75 0.27
N MET A 87 15.70 -11.85 0.95
CA MET A 87 16.90 -12.62 0.64
C MET A 87 16.75 -13.44 -0.65
N THR A 88 15.55 -13.94 -0.94
CA THR A 88 15.29 -14.86 -2.06
C THR A 88 14.97 -14.09 -3.35
N HIS A 89 14.03 -13.16 -3.26
CA HIS A 89 13.45 -12.42 -4.40
C HIS A 89 13.92 -10.97 -4.47
N GLY A 90 14.51 -10.45 -3.40
CA GLY A 90 14.86 -9.04 -3.30
C GLY A 90 13.64 -8.17 -2.95
N CYS A 91 13.92 -7.06 -2.28
CA CYS A 91 12.96 -6.02 -2.02
C CYS A 91 12.80 -5.16 -3.28
N TYR A 92 11.57 -5.00 -3.78
CA TYR A 92 11.26 -4.13 -4.92
C TYR A 92 11.50 -2.67 -4.52
N VAL A 93 12.30 -1.95 -5.31
CA VAL A 93 12.69 -0.55 -5.08
C VAL A 93 12.64 0.29 -6.35
N THR A 94 11.90 -0.15 -7.38
CA THR A 94 11.84 0.60 -8.64
C THR A 94 11.15 1.96 -8.45
N ALA A 95 11.66 2.97 -9.15
CA ALA A 95 10.97 4.21 -9.47
C ALA A 95 10.04 4.06 -10.68
N ALA A 96 9.45 5.17 -11.15
CA ALA A 96 8.77 5.19 -12.45
C ALA A 96 9.72 4.71 -13.58
N ASP A 97 9.15 3.95 -14.51
CA ASP A 97 9.81 3.44 -15.70
C ASP A 97 9.44 4.31 -16.90
N GLU A 98 10.44 5.02 -17.44
CA GLU A 98 10.23 5.90 -18.59
C GLU A 98 9.74 5.14 -19.83
N GLY A 99 10.15 3.88 -19.99
CA GLY A 99 9.72 3.03 -21.10
C GLY A 99 8.22 2.73 -21.08
N MET A 100 7.59 2.74 -19.90
CA MET A 100 6.15 2.55 -19.75
C MET A 100 5.34 3.62 -20.50
N PHE A 101 5.86 4.85 -20.61
CA PHE A 101 5.19 5.93 -21.34
C PHE A 101 5.27 5.79 -22.86
N GLN A 102 6.21 4.98 -23.35
CA GLN A 102 6.54 4.86 -24.78
C GLN A 102 6.35 3.45 -25.31
N VAL A 103 5.59 2.61 -24.60
CA VAL A 103 5.30 1.23 -25.02
C VAL A 103 4.74 1.18 -26.44
N ALA A 104 5.18 0.17 -27.20
CA ALA A 104 4.69 -0.07 -28.55
C ALA A 104 3.18 -0.36 -28.55
N ASP A 105 2.56 -0.22 -29.72
CA ASP A 105 1.16 -0.58 -29.86
C ASP A 105 0.96 -2.10 -29.74
N ASN A 106 -0.23 -2.53 -29.36
CA ASN A 106 -0.61 -3.94 -29.19
C ASN A 106 0.25 -4.70 -28.17
N MET A 107 0.57 -4.04 -27.05
CA MET A 107 1.31 -4.63 -25.94
C MET A 107 0.43 -4.85 -24.71
N LEU A 108 0.62 -5.98 -24.03
CA LEU A 108 0.18 -6.18 -22.66
C LEU A 108 1.18 -5.59 -21.67
N LEU A 109 0.71 -4.83 -20.70
CA LEU A 109 1.50 -4.17 -19.69
C LEU A 109 1.41 -4.98 -18.40
N PHE A 110 2.57 -5.28 -17.82
CA PHE A 110 2.66 -5.92 -16.50
C PHE A 110 3.71 -5.23 -15.65
N GLY A 111 3.49 -5.23 -14.34
CA GLY A 111 4.40 -4.61 -13.40
C GLY A 111 3.75 -4.38 -12.04
N ASN A 112 4.41 -3.57 -11.22
CA ASN A 112 3.78 -3.01 -10.03
C ASN A 112 2.79 -1.91 -10.44
N MET A 113 3.16 -1.08 -11.43
CA MET A 113 2.32 -0.08 -12.09
C MET A 113 1.70 0.94 -11.12
N GLN A 114 2.39 1.26 -10.01
CA GLN A 114 1.85 2.14 -8.96
C GLN A 114 2.40 3.56 -9.00
N ALA A 115 3.40 3.84 -9.86
CA ALA A 115 4.06 5.14 -9.92
C ALA A 115 3.06 6.23 -10.29
N GLU A 116 3.00 7.27 -9.45
CA GLU A 116 2.06 8.39 -9.60
C GLU A 116 2.22 9.10 -10.96
N GLU A 117 3.45 9.16 -11.45
CA GLU A 117 3.84 9.74 -12.73
C GLU A 117 3.08 9.15 -13.92
N TYR A 118 2.61 7.90 -13.82
CA TYR A 118 1.84 7.26 -14.90
C TYR A 118 0.44 7.85 -15.07
N TYR A 119 -0.17 8.37 -14.00
CA TYR A 119 -1.61 8.65 -13.99
C TYR A 119 -2.00 9.98 -13.36
N ILE A 120 -1.10 10.69 -12.68
CA ILE A 120 -1.42 11.92 -11.93
C ILE A 120 -2.05 13.02 -12.79
N ALA A 121 -1.62 13.14 -14.04
CA ALA A 121 -2.17 14.10 -15.00
C ALA A 121 -3.67 13.87 -15.29
N TYR A 122 -4.18 12.67 -15.01
CA TYR A 122 -5.55 12.25 -15.30
C TYR A 122 -6.41 12.12 -14.04
N LYS A 123 -6.02 12.74 -12.91
CA LYS A 123 -6.74 12.66 -11.63
C LYS A 123 -8.24 12.92 -11.76
N LYS A 124 -8.65 13.94 -12.53
CA LYS A 124 -10.07 14.28 -12.73
C LYS A 124 -10.85 13.14 -13.40
N GLN A 125 -10.26 12.51 -14.41
CA GLN A 125 -10.84 11.38 -15.14
C GLN A 125 -10.91 10.15 -14.24
N ILE A 126 -9.83 9.85 -13.51
CA ILE A 126 -9.75 8.71 -12.57
C ILE A 126 -10.85 8.80 -11.51
N LYS A 127 -11.15 10.00 -11.00
CA LYS A 127 -12.26 10.22 -10.06
C LYS A 127 -13.62 9.83 -10.64
N GLN A 128 -13.83 10.03 -11.93
CA GLN A 128 -15.06 9.59 -12.60
C GLN A 128 -15.06 8.08 -12.84
N TRP A 129 -13.91 7.52 -13.25
CA TRP A 129 -13.77 6.09 -13.52
C TRP A 129 -13.93 5.21 -12.29
N LEU A 130 -13.50 5.71 -11.13
CA LEU A 130 -13.57 5.01 -9.83
C LEU A 130 -14.70 5.56 -8.95
N LYS A 131 -15.73 6.17 -9.56
CA LYS A 131 -16.84 6.74 -8.82
C LYS A 131 -17.62 5.64 -8.11
N VAL A 132 -17.76 5.75 -6.80
CA VAL A 132 -18.63 4.90 -5.99
C VAL A 132 -20.08 5.23 -6.34
N LYS A 133 -20.93 4.21 -6.56
CA LYS A 133 -22.36 4.43 -6.81
C LYS A 133 -23.03 5.09 -5.60
N PRO A 134 -24.00 6.01 -5.79
CA PRO A 134 -24.59 6.78 -4.69
C PRO A 134 -25.10 5.94 -3.52
N GLU A 135 -25.69 4.78 -3.79
CA GLU A 135 -26.22 3.85 -2.79
C GLU A 135 -25.15 3.17 -1.91
N TYR A 136 -23.88 3.22 -2.32
CA TYR A 136 -22.74 2.71 -1.56
C TYR A 136 -21.81 3.82 -1.03
N ASP A 137 -22.05 5.09 -1.37
CA ASP A 137 -21.23 6.23 -0.96
C ASP A 137 -21.56 6.63 0.49
N CYS A 138 -20.89 5.98 1.44
CA CYS A 138 -21.05 6.19 2.88
C CYS A 138 -20.36 7.48 3.36
N HIS A 139 -21.13 8.35 4.01
CA HIS A 139 -20.67 9.59 4.66
C HIS A 139 -20.82 9.58 6.20
N ASP A 140 -21.23 8.45 6.78
CA ASP A 140 -21.47 8.28 8.24
C ASP A 140 -20.25 8.65 9.10
N PHE A 141 -19.04 8.59 8.52
CA PHE A 141 -17.76 8.78 9.20
C PHE A 141 -16.95 9.98 8.67
N THR A 142 -17.61 10.95 8.04
CA THR A 142 -17.01 12.18 7.49
C THR A 142 -16.97 13.32 8.51
N ASP A 143 -16.58 13.01 9.75
CA ASP A 143 -16.55 13.99 10.85
C ASP A 143 -15.20 14.75 10.90
N LYS A 144 -15.25 16.06 11.17
CA LYS A 144 -14.06 16.94 11.25
C LYS A 144 -13.11 16.64 12.42
N ASN A 145 -13.60 15.90 13.42
CA ASN A 145 -12.84 15.47 14.59
C ASN A 145 -12.55 13.96 14.56
N LEU A 146 -12.73 13.28 13.42
CA LEU A 146 -12.50 11.84 13.31
C LEU A 146 -11.32 11.52 12.37
N CYS A 147 -10.36 10.79 12.91
CA CYS A 147 -9.32 10.13 12.13
C CYS A 147 -9.62 8.64 11.98
N VAL A 148 -9.68 8.19 10.73
CA VAL A 148 -9.86 6.78 10.37
C VAL A 148 -8.49 6.11 10.24
N LEU A 149 -8.27 5.04 11.00
CA LEU A 149 -7.09 4.19 10.91
C LEU A 149 -7.39 3.01 9.98
N HIS A 150 -6.64 2.88 8.88
CA HIS A 150 -6.67 1.66 8.07
C HIS A 150 -5.65 0.65 8.61
N LEU A 151 -6.06 -0.25 9.49
CA LEU A 151 -5.18 -1.23 10.12
C LEU A 151 -5.23 -2.57 9.38
N ARG A 152 -4.08 -3.07 8.96
CA ARG A 152 -3.95 -4.39 8.34
C ARG A 152 -3.34 -5.39 9.33
N CYS A 153 -4.12 -6.39 9.75
CA CYS A 153 -3.74 -7.36 10.76
C CYS A 153 -3.34 -8.71 10.13
N SER A 154 -4.31 -9.57 9.83
CA SER A 154 -4.12 -11.02 9.71
C SER A 154 -2.97 -11.44 8.78
N ASP A 155 -3.01 -11.00 7.53
CA ASP A 155 -2.03 -11.32 6.48
C ASP A 155 -0.62 -10.76 6.73
N TYR A 156 -0.48 -9.74 7.57
CA TYR A 156 0.83 -9.10 7.83
C TYR A 156 1.47 -9.58 9.13
N MET A 157 0.69 -10.13 10.07
CA MET A 157 1.12 -10.38 11.46
C MET A 157 2.37 -11.25 11.64
N ASP A 158 2.70 -12.10 10.66
CA ASP A 158 3.89 -12.96 10.69
C ASP A 158 5.09 -12.41 9.89
N SER A 159 4.93 -11.22 9.28
CA SER A 159 5.96 -10.49 8.54
C SER A 159 6.37 -9.21 9.30
N PRO A 160 7.31 -9.29 10.26
CA PRO A 160 7.71 -8.14 11.09
C PRO A 160 8.36 -6.99 10.33
N GLU A 161 8.86 -7.22 9.12
CA GLU A 161 9.34 -6.19 8.21
C GLU A 161 8.19 -5.33 7.64
N LEU A 162 7.00 -5.93 7.49
CA LEU A 162 5.80 -5.37 6.86
C LEU A 162 4.76 -4.88 7.89
N TYR A 163 4.55 -5.63 8.98
CA TYR A 163 3.53 -5.32 9.99
C TYR A 163 3.92 -4.13 10.86
N LEU A 164 3.15 -3.05 10.79
CA LEU A 164 3.44 -1.83 11.54
C LEU A 164 3.32 -2.05 13.05
N ARG A 165 4.36 -1.67 13.78
CA ARG A 165 4.41 -1.84 15.25
C ARG A 165 3.38 -0.91 15.90
N LYS A 166 2.86 -1.31 17.07
CA LYS A 166 1.94 -0.50 17.89
C LYS A 166 2.41 0.96 18.07
N LYS A 167 3.72 1.17 18.17
CA LYS A 167 4.33 2.51 18.28
C LYS A 167 3.96 3.42 17.11
N TYR A 168 3.97 2.92 15.86
CA TYR A 168 3.56 3.70 14.69
C TYR A 168 2.16 4.29 14.89
N TRP A 169 1.20 3.46 15.29
CA TRP A 169 -0.18 3.90 15.48
C TRP A 169 -0.32 4.92 16.62
N LEU A 170 0.35 4.70 17.75
CA LEU A 170 0.30 5.62 18.88
C LEU A 170 0.96 6.98 18.56
N ASP A 171 2.11 6.97 17.88
CA ASP A 171 2.78 8.19 17.45
C ASP A 171 1.95 8.92 16.38
N GLY A 172 1.30 8.19 15.48
CA GLY A 172 0.41 8.73 14.46
C GLY A 172 -0.81 9.42 15.07
N MET A 173 -1.49 8.77 16.01
CA MET A 173 -2.58 9.37 16.77
C MET A 173 -2.12 10.61 17.55
N LYS A 174 -0.91 10.59 18.12
CA LYS A 174 -0.32 11.76 18.78
C LYS A 174 -0.12 12.90 17.79
N ASN A 175 0.38 12.64 16.59
CA ASN A 175 0.56 13.66 15.56
C ASN A 175 -0.78 14.20 15.06
N MET A 176 -1.80 13.35 14.85
CA MET A 176 -3.15 13.81 14.50
C MET A 176 -3.77 14.71 15.58
N ARG A 177 -3.53 14.41 16.86
CA ARG A 177 -3.96 15.29 17.96
C ARG A 177 -3.25 16.64 18.03
N LYS A 178 -2.06 16.77 17.43
CA LYS A 178 -1.40 18.09 17.31
C LYS A 178 -2.10 18.97 16.27
N ILE A 179 -2.72 18.35 15.26
CA ILE A 179 -3.50 19.04 14.23
C ILE A 179 -4.85 19.45 14.80
N ASN A 180 -5.52 18.51 15.49
CA ASN A 180 -6.80 18.75 16.16
C ASN A 180 -6.81 18.10 17.55
N PRO A 181 -6.77 18.88 18.65
CA PRO A 181 -6.78 18.34 20.02
C PRO A 181 -7.98 17.46 20.36
N ASP A 182 -9.13 17.68 19.71
CA ASP A 182 -10.38 16.93 19.92
C ASP A 182 -10.47 15.66 19.07
N MET A 183 -9.38 15.27 18.40
CA MET A 183 -9.36 14.13 17.47
C MET A 183 -9.75 12.81 18.16
N LYS A 184 -10.83 12.23 17.66
CA LYS A 184 -11.30 10.87 17.90
C LYS A 184 -10.74 9.93 16.85
N PHE A 185 -10.74 8.64 17.16
CA PHE A 185 -10.15 7.62 16.30
C PHE A 185 -11.09 6.43 16.17
N MET A 186 -11.13 5.87 14.96
CA MET A 186 -11.74 4.57 14.69
C MET A 186 -10.81 3.75 13.80
N ILE A 187 -11.01 2.43 13.76
CA ILE A 187 -10.22 1.51 12.96
C ILE A 187 -11.13 0.82 11.93
N ILE A 188 -10.70 0.83 10.67
CA ILE A 188 -11.16 -0.08 9.62
C ILE A 188 -10.08 -1.14 9.44
N THR A 189 -10.45 -2.42 9.55
CA THR A 189 -9.50 -3.54 9.61
C THR A 189 -10.06 -4.80 8.99
N ASN A 190 -9.16 -5.65 8.46
CA ASN A 190 -9.53 -7.01 8.05
C ASN A 190 -9.74 -7.98 9.23
N ASP A 191 -9.36 -7.60 10.45
CA ASP A 191 -9.56 -8.41 11.66
C ASP A 191 -9.84 -7.52 12.89
N VAL A 192 -11.12 -7.45 13.29
CA VAL A 192 -11.60 -6.66 14.43
C VAL A 192 -11.07 -7.22 15.76
N LYS A 193 -11.01 -8.55 15.89
CA LYS A 193 -10.59 -9.21 17.13
C LYS A 193 -9.12 -8.92 17.43
N GLU A 194 -8.26 -9.01 16.41
CA GLU A 194 -6.84 -8.68 16.57
C GLU A 194 -6.61 -7.17 16.71
N ALA A 195 -7.38 -6.32 16.01
CA ALA A 195 -7.32 -4.88 16.19
C ALA A 195 -7.63 -4.46 17.64
N ASN A 196 -8.71 -4.98 18.23
CA ASN A 196 -9.10 -4.70 19.61
C ASN A 196 -8.05 -5.15 20.64
N LYS A 197 -7.32 -6.23 20.35
CA LYS A 197 -6.19 -6.68 21.17
C LYS A 197 -4.97 -5.77 21.03
N PHE A 198 -4.74 -5.27 19.82
CA PHE A 198 -3.55 -4.52 19.45
C PHE A 198 -3.63 -3.05 19.90
N LEU A 199 -4.76 -2.39 19.63
CA LEU A 199 -5.11 -1.03 20.02
C LEU A 199 -6.42 -1.01 20.85
N PRO A 200 -6.37 -1.51 22.10
CA PRO A 200 -7.56 -1.54 22.95
C PRO A 200 -8.09 -0.13 23.24
N GLY A 201 -9.42 0.00 23.27
CA GLY A 201 -10.12 1.26 23.54
C GLY A 201 -10.41 2.12 22.30
N ILE A 202 -9.97 1.70 21.11
CA ILE A 202 -10.32 2.35 19.84
C ILE A 202 -11.36 1.49 19.13
N PRO A 203 -12.55 2.03 18.80
CA PRO A 203 -13.58 1.28 18.06
C PRO A 203 -13.02 0.74 16.75
N ALA A 204 -13.19 -0.56 16.51
CA ALA A 204 -12.72 -1.25 15.31
C ALA A 204 -13.86 -1.93 14.58
N TYR A 205 -13.88 -1.78 13.26
CA TYR A 205 -14.93 -2.26 12.38
C TYR A 205 -14.35 -2.99 11.16
N ASN A 206 -15.16 -3.90 10.64
CA ASN A 206 -15.02 -4.56 9.35
C ASN A 206 -16.45 -4.68 8.84
N PHE A 207 -16.81 -3.87 7.84
CA PHE A 207 -18.15 -3.87 7.27
C PHE A 207 -18.17 -4.79 6.05
N ASP A 208 -18.33 -4.21 4.88
CA ASP A 208 -18.13 -4.86 3.59
C ASP A 208 -17.15 -4.03 2.76
N LEU A 209 -16.73 -4.59 1.63
CA LEU A 209 -15.75 -3.99 0.75
C LEU A 209 -16.14 -2.57 0.29
N ALA A 210 -17.40 -2.35 -0.05
CA ALA A 210 -17.90 -1.07 -0.55
C ALA A 210 -17.93 -0.02 0.57
N LYS A 211 -18.47 -0.38 1.73
CA LYS A 211 -18.57 0.51 2.88
C LYS A 211 -17.18 0.87 3.41
N ASP A 212 -16.28 -0.10 3.57
CA ASP A 212 -14.90 0.18 4.01
C ASP A 212 -14.15 1.07 3.01
N TYR A 213 -14.28 0.81 1.70
CA TYR A 213 -13.69 1.68 0.66
C TYR A 213 -14.25 3.10 0.75
N SER A 214 -15.58 3.24 0.86
CA SER A 214 -16.24 4.53 0.90
C SER A 214 -15.91 5.33 2.17
N ILE A 215 -15.78 4.67 3.32
CA ILE A 215 -15.34 5.31 4.56
C ILE A 215 -13.95 5.90 4.38
N LEU A 216 -13.02 5.16 3.77
CA LEU A 216 -11.68 5.68 3.49
C LEU A 216 -11.71 6.84 2.49
N LYS A 217 -12.58 6.77 1.47
CA LYS A 217 -12.75 7.81 0.45
C LYS A 217 -13.27 9.12 1.05
N ASN A 218 -14.23 9.04 1.96
CA ASN A 218 -14.90 10.21 2.53
C ASN A 218 -14.36 10.61 3.91
N ALA A 219 -13.27 10.00 4.38
CA ALA A 219 -12.60 10.41 5.60
C ALA A 219 -11.92 11.78 5.43
N ARG A 220 -11.87 12.55 6.52
CA ARG A 220 -11.13 13.83 6.57
C ARG A 220 -9.68 13.65 7.02
N TYR A 221 -9.44 12.72 7.95
CA TYR A 221 -8.10 12.42 8.46
C TYR A 221 -7.83 10.92 8.36
N LEU A 222 -6.70 10.54 7.76
CA LEU A 222 -6.33 9.16 7.52
C LEU A 222 -4.98 8.81 8.15
N LEU A 223 -4.94 7.69 8.87
CA LEU A 223 -3.70 7.05 9.32
C LEU A 223 -3.61 5.65 8.70
N LEU A 224 -2.72 5.46 7.75
CA LEU A 224 -2.74 4.32 6.83
C LEU A 224 -1.72 3.24 7.17
N ALA A 225 -2.02 2.00 6.79
CA ALA A 225 -1.08 0.88 6.79
C ALA A 225 -0.31 0.75 5.46
N ASN A 226 0.64 -0.19 5.40
CA ASN A 226 1.40 -0.58 4.20
C ASN A 226 0.55 -1.33 3.16
N SER A 227 -0.58 -0.78 2.73
CA SER A 227 -1.55 -1.47 1.88
C SER A 227 -2.06 -0.57 0.77
N SER A 228 -1.98 -1.06 -0.47
CA SER A 228 -2.49 -0.38 -1.67
C SER A 228 -4.01 -0.23 -1.68
N PHE A 229 -4.75 -0.99 -0.85
CA PHE A 229 -6.21 -0.90 -0.76
C PHE A 229 -6.68 0.52 -0.45
N ALA A 230 -5.99 1.22 0.45
CA ALA A 230 -6.36 2.57 0.86
C ALA A 230 -5.91 3.67 -0.11
N TYR A 231 -5.16 3.34 -1.16
CA TYR A 231 -4.60 4.35 -2.05
C TYR A 231 -5.67 5.09 -2.86
N PHE A 232 -6.39 4.38 -3.74
CA PHE A 232 -7.41 5.01 -4.58
C PHE A 232 -8.57 5.68 -3.83
N PRO A 233 -9.10 5.17 -2.69
CA PRO A 233 -10.08 5.93 -1.95
C PRO A 233 -9.49 7.26 -1.43
N ALA A 234 -8.27 7.26 -0.89
CA ALA A 234 -7.62 8.49 -0.45
C ALA A 234 -7.27 9.44 -1.62
N PHE A 235 -6.79 8.89 -2.74
CA PHE A 235 -6.42 9.65 -3.95
C PHE A 235 -7.62 10.34 -4.60
N THR A 236 -8.76 9.66 -4.65
CA THR A 236 -9.99 10.17 -5.28
C THR A 236 -10.87 10.98 -4.34
N SER A 237 -10.53 11.06 -3.04
CA SER A 237 -11.25 11.81 -2.03
C SER A 237 -11.47 13.28 -2.41
N ASP A 238 -12.62 13.82 -2.02
CA ASP A 238 -12.94 15.27 -2.00
C ASP A 238 -12.90 15.87 -0.59
N THR A 239 -12.76 15.02 0.43
CA THR A 239 -12.94 15.40 1.84
C THR A 239 -11.65 15.34 2.63
N VAL A 240 -10.65 14.60 2.15
CA VAL A 240 -9.42 14.37 2.88
C VAL A 240 -8.64 15.67 3.08
N GLU A 241 -8.24 15.92 4.33
CA GLU A 241 -7.49 17.10 4.75
C GLU A 241 -6.05 16.71 5.13
N TYR A 242 -5.85 15.54 5.74
CA TYR A 242 -4.52 15.10 6.14
C TYR A 242 -4.37 13.57 6.16
N ILE A 243 -3.26 13.09 5.60
CA ILE A 243 -2.92 11.67 5.52
C ILE A 243 -1.54 11.44 6.14
N ILE A 244 -1.46 10.49 7.07
CA ILE A 244 -0.19 9.92 7.54
C ILE A 244 -0.06 8.48 7.04
N ALA A 245 1.00 8.23 6.31
CA ALA A 245 1.43 6.92 5.83
C ALA A 245 2.77 6.50 6.47
N PRO A 246 3.13 5.22 6.42
CA PRO A 246 4.41 4.75 6.94
C PRO A 246 5.56 5.13 5.99
N LYS A 247 6.57 5.84 6.51
CA LYS A 247 7.82 6.10 5.79
C LYS A 247 8.54 4.78 5.49
N TYR A 248 9.15 4.66 4.30
CA TYR A 248 9.73 3.43 3.75
C TYR A 248 8.71 2.32 3.55
N TRP A 249 7.55 2.64 2.96
CA TRP A 249 6.41 1.75 2.73
C TRP A 249 6.77 0.26 2.63
N ALA A 250 6.03 -0.62 3.30
CA ALA A 250 6.29 -2.06 3.46
C ALA A 250 7.60 -2.45 4.18
N ARG A 251 8.55 -1.55 4.42
CA ARG A 251 9.81 -1.79 5.16
C ARG A 251 10.05 -0.77 6.27
N HIS A 252 9.01 -0.08 6.73
CA HIS A 252 9.05 0.90 7.81
C HIS A 252 9.87 0.45 9.02
N ASN A 253 9.77 -0.83 9.42
CA ASN A 253 10.43 -1.35 10.61
C ASN A 253 11.92 -1.65 10.44
N VAL A 254 12.40 -1.85 9.20
CA VAL A 254 13.71 -2.47 8.92
C VAL A 254 14.57 -1.68 7.96
N SER A 255 13.99 -0.76 7.17
CA SER A 255 14.74 0.05 6.22
C SER A 255 15.80 0.89 6.91
N ASP A 256 17.00 0.96 6.33
CA ASP A 256 18.09 1.85 6.73
C ASP A 256 18.18 3.10 5.84
N GLY A 257 17.15 3.39 5.05
CA GLY A 257 17.06 4.57 4.18
C GLY A 257 16.58 4.25 2.76
N TYR A 258 16.58 2.97 2.35
CA TYR A 258 15.96 2.58 1.08
C TYR A 258 14.43 2.59 1.18
N TRP A 259 13.76 2.80 0.07
CA TRP A 259 12.30 2.77 0.01
C TRP A 259 11.84 1.49 -0.70
N ALA A 260 10.96 0.69 -0.08
CA ALA A 260 10.39 -0.44 -0.81
C ALA A 260 9.26 0.11 -1.69
N SER A 261 9.49 0.06 -3.00
CA SER A 261 8.73 0.74 -4.06
C SER A 261 8.79 2.27 -3.97
N GLU A 262 9.74 2.90 -4.67
CA GLU A 262 9.82 4.39 -4.74
C GLU A 262 8.51 4.99 -5.29
N GLN A 263 7.77 4.19 -6.07
CA GLN A 263 6.44 4.48 -6.59
C GLN A 263 5.37 4.78 -5.52
N ASN A 264 5.62 4.44 -4.24
CA ASN A 264 4.67 4.66 -3.15
C ASN A 264 4.94 5.95 -2.35
N ILE A 265 5.70 6.89 -2.94
CA ILE A 265 5.83 8.28 -2.47
C ILE A 265 4.88 9.15 -3.29
N TYR A 266 3.65 9.30 -2.79
CA TYR A 266 2.54 9.98 -3.43
C TYR A 266 2.48 11.45 -3.02
N SER A 267 2.14 12.31 -3.97
CA SER A 267 2.12 13.75 -3.75
C SER A 267 1.00 14.17 -2.79
N GLY A 268 1.33 15.09 -1.87
CA GLY A 268 0.39 15.60 -0.86
C GLY A 268 0.16 14.66 0.33
N TRP A 269 0.87 13.53 0.41
CA TRP A 269 0.83 12.64 1.57
C TRP A 269 1.96 12.97 2.54
N HIS A 270 1.78 12.61 3.81
CA HIS A 270 2.82 12.74 4.82
C HIS A 270 3.26 11.38 5.32
N TYR A 271 4.55 11.23 5.58
CA TYR A 271 5.19 9.97 5.90
C TYR A 271 5.83 10.01 7.27
N MET A 272 5.44 9.10 8.15
CA MET A 272 5.95 9.04 9.51
C MET A 272 7.05 7.99 9.66
N ASP A 273 8.17 8.38 10.28
CA ASP A 273 9.28 7.48 10.57
C ASP A 273 9.10 6.72 11.90
N ARG A 274 10.04 5.80 12.21
CA ARG A 274 10.00 4.98 13.42
C ARG A 274 10.12 5.78 14.74
N LYS A 275 10.53 7.04 14.67
CA LYS A 275 10.66 7.96 15.82
C LYS A 275 9.42 8.84 15.99
N GLY A 276 8.43 8.74 15.10
CA GLY A 276 7.20 9.53 15.12
C GLY A 276 7.36 10.91 14.48
N ARG A 277 8.45 11.16 13.74
CA ARG A 277 8.64 12.38 12.95
C ARG A 277 7.89 12.24 11.63
N VAL A 278 7.21 13.30 11.21
CA VAL A 278 6.38 13.34 10.00
C VAL A 278 7.10 14.17 8.95
N PHE A 279 7.13 13.68 7.72
CA PHE A 279 7.81 14.28 6.57
C PHE A 279 6.80 14.45 5.44
N SER A 280 6.96 15.49 4.64
CA SER A 280 6.30 15.62 3.34
C SER A 280 6.80 14.55 2.35
N ASP A 281 6.06 14.37 1.26
CA ASP A 281 6.48 13.55 0.13
C ASP A 281 7.77 14.09 -0.53
N GLU A 282 7.91 15.42 -0.67
CA GLU A 282 9.12 16.06 -1.20
C GLU A 282 10.36 15.76 -0.34
N GLU A 283 10.27 15.91 0.98
CA GLU A 283 11.36 15.56 1.90
C GLU A 283 11.74 14.07 1.77
N CYS A 284 10.76 13.18 1.60
CA CYS A 284 11.02 11.76 1.39
C CYS A 284 11.75 11.49 0.08
N ARG A 285 11.37 12.15 -1.03
CA ARG A 285 12.07 12.04 -2.32
C ARG A 285 13.50 12.56 -2.22
N HIS A 286 13.71 13.72 -1.59
CA HIS A 286 15.05 14.29 -1.39
C HIS A 286 15.95 13.38 -0.53
N GLU A 287 15.45 12.86 0.58
CA GLU A 287 16.21 11.92 1.41
C GLU A 287 16.56 10.63 0.65
N LEU A 288 15.62 10.10 -0.13
CA LEU A 288 15.82 8.90 -0.93
C LEU A 288 16.88 9.11 -2.01
N GLU A 289 16.82 10.23 -2.74
CA GLU A 289 17.84 10.58 -3.74
C GLU A 289 19.23 10.75 -3.13
N ALA A 290 19.32 11.39 -1.96
CA ALA A 290 20.57 11.48 -1.21
C ALA A 290 21.09 10.11 -0.76
N TYR A 291 20.19 9.21 -0.33
CA TYR A 291 20.52 7.85 0.04
C TYR A 291 21.05 7.04 -1.14
N LYS A 292 20.38 7.10 -2.31
CA LYS A 292 20.77 6.40 -3.55
C LYS A 292 22.19 6.71 -3.98
N LYS A 293 22.58 7.99 -3.96
CA LYS A 293 23.94 8.45 -4.31
C LYS A 293 25.04 7.82 -3.44
N LYS A 294 24.76 7.61 -2.15
CA LYS A 294 25.75 7.09 -1.19
C LYS A 294 25.69 5.58 -1.00
N SER A 295 24.54 4.96 -1.28
CA SER A 295 24.26 3.57 -0.92
C SER A 295 24.97 2.55 -1.82
N GLY A 296 25.79 1.70 -1.19
CA GLY A 296 26.37 0.53 -1.86
C GLY A 296 25.33 -0.52 -2.28
N LYS A 297 24.10 -0.45 -1.75
CA LYS A 297 22.99 -1.32 -2.18
C LYS A 297 22.46 -0.91 -3.55
N TYR A 298 22.27 0.39 -3.77
CA TYR A 298 21.82 0.92 -5.06
C TYR A 298 22.90 0.80 -6.15
N ARG A 299 24.19 0.87 -5.80
CA ARG A 299 25.28 0.52 -6.74
C ARG A 299 25.30 -0.96 -7.16
N ARG A 300 24.48 -1.81 -6.53
CA ARG A 300 24.40 -3.26 -6.77
C ARG A 300 22.94 -3.71 -6.90
N LEU A 301 22.08 -2.89 -7.51
CA LEU A 301 20.72 -3.28 -7.85
C LEU A 301 20.72 -4.59 -8.63
N ASN A 302 19.74 -5.45 -8.35
CA ASN A 302 19.54 -6.74 -9.02
C ASN A 302 20.67 -7.77 -8.82
N VAL A 303 21.71 -7.45 -8.03
CA VAL A 303 22.81 -8.38 -7.75
C VAL A 303 22.58 -9.14 -6.45
N LYS A 304 22.47 -10.47 -6.56
CA LYS A 304 22.35 -11.35 -5.39
C LYS A 304 23.60 -11.31 -4.51
N PRO A 305 23.44 -11.42 -3.17
CA PRO A 305 24.57 -11.42 -2.25
C PRO A 305 25.43 -12.68 -2.38
N GLY A 306 26.76 -12.55 -2.32
CA GLY A 306 27.68 -13.69 -2.21
C GLY A 306 27.48 -14.49 -0.91
N LYS A 307 28.17 -15.64 -0.79
CA LYS A 307 28.01 -16.61 0.32
C LYS A 307 28.12 -15.98 1.71
N LEU A 308 29.17 -15.17 1.93
CA LEU A 308 29.41 -14.52 3.22
C LEU A 308 28.29 -13.54 3.60
N LYS A 309 27.91 -12.66 2.67
CA LYS A 309 26.84 -11.67 2.90
C LYS A 309 25.48 -12.36 3.11
N SER A 310 25.21 -13.43 2.35
CA SER A 310 24.03 -14.27 2.53
C SER A 310 23.96 -14.91 3.91
N TYR A 311 25.09 -15.35 4.47
CA TYR A 311 25.16 -15.88 5.84
C TYR A 311 24.76 -14.82 6.88
N PHE A 312 25.32 -13.61 6.79
CA PHE A 312 24.94 -12.51 7.68
C PHE A 312 23.47 -12.09 7.52
N TYR A 313 22.93 -12.10 6.29
CA TYR A 313 21.52 -11.83 6.06
C TYR A 313 20.60 -12.86 6.72
N LYS A 314 20.98 -14.14 6.75
CA LYS A 314 20.23 -15.17 7.48
C LYS A 314 20.22 -14.90 8.99
N ILE A 315 21.34 -14.47 9.56
CA ILE A 315 21.43 -14.10 10.99
C ILE A 315 20.54 -12.88 11.26
N GLN A 316 20.63 -11.83 10.42
CA GLN A 316 19.82 -10.63 10.53
C GLN A 316 18.32 -10.97 10.51
N SER A 317 17.89 -11.76 9.53
CA SER A 317 16.48 -12.17 9.40
C SER A 317 16.01 -12.97 10.62
N LYS A 318 16.81 -13.93 11.09
CA LYS A 318 16.50 -14.67 12.32
C LYS A 318 16.36 -13.74 13.53
N SER A 319 17.26 -12.77 13.68
CA SER A 319 17.20 -11.79 14.78
C SER A 319 15.91 -10.96 14.72
N ILE A 320 15.53 -10.43 13.56
CA ILE A 320 14.31 -9.65 13.36
C ILE A 320 13.07 -10.46 13.76
N TYR A 321 12.95 -11.70 13.28
CA TYR A 321 11.80 -12.55 13.54
C TYR A 321 11.75 -13.06 14.98
N THR A 322 12.88 -13.45 15.56
CA THR A 322 12.96 -13.83 16.97
C THR A 322 12.56 -12.67 17.87
N ASN A 323 13.08 -11.47 17.62
CA ASN A 323 12.72 -10.27 18.37
C ASN A 323 11.22 -9.97 18.26
N ALA A 324 10.63 -10.05 17.07
CA ALA A 324 9.20 -9.84 16.88
C ALA A 324 8.34 -10.87 17.63
N ARG A 325 8.73 -12.16 17.59
CA ARG A 325 8.05 -13.24 18.32
C ARG A 325 8.15 -13.04 19.84
N LEU A 326 9.32 -12.69 20.36
CA LEU A 326 9.51 -12.38 21.78
C LEU A 326 8.59 -11.24 22.21
N HIS A 327 8.54 -10.13 21.46
CA HIS A 327 7.63 -9.02 21.76
C HIS A 327 6.15 -9.43 21.73
N LYS A 328 5.74 -10.30 20.79
CA LYS A 328 4.37 -10.83 20.71
C LYS A 328 4.05 -11.67 21.94
N ILE A 329 4.96 -12.55 22.36
CA ILE A 329 4.83 -13.37 23.58
C ILE A 329 4.74 -12.49 24.82
N THR A 330 5.69 -11.56 25.01
CA THR A 330 5.71 -10.66 26.17
C THR A 330 4.41 -9.86 26.29
N ARG A 331 3.89 -9.32 25.18
CA ARG A 331 2.58 -8.64 25.17
C ARG A 331 1.43 -9.56 25.54
N GLY A 332 1.44 -10.80 25.05
CA GLY A 332 0.46 -11.81 25.40
C GLY A 332 0.44 -12.13 26.90
N VAL A 333 1.64 -12.29 27.50
CA VAL A 333 1.81 -12.52 28.94
C VAL A 333 1.33 -11.32 29.75
N ILE A 334 1.79 -10.10 29.42
CA ILE A 334 1.35 -8.86 30.12
C ILE A 334 -0.17 -8.72 30.09
N ARG A 335 -0.81 -9.01 28.95
CA ARG A 335 -2.28 -8.93 28.83
C ARG A 335 -2.98 -9.95 29.75
N ARG A 336 -2.50 -11.20 29.80
CA ARG A 336 -3.06 -12.23 30.69
C ARG A 336 -2.87 -11.87 32.15
N MET A 337 -1.70 -11.34 32.53
CA MET A 337 -1.45 -10.86 33.89
C MET A 337 -2.37 -9.70 34.29
N LYS A 338 -2.62 -8.75 33.39
CA LYS A 338 -3.57 -7.65 33.64
C LYS A 338 -5.01 -8.16 33.83
N ALA A 339 -5.44 -9.13 33.02
CA ALA A 339 -6.76 -9.73 33.16
C ALA A 339 -6.93 -10.52 34.48
N LEU A 340 -5.85 -11.09 35.01
CA LEU A 340 -5.84 -11.76 36.31
C LEU A 340 -5.85 -10.79 37.51
N LYS A 341 -5.30 -9.58 37.35
CA LYS A 341 -5.28 -8.52 38.39
C LYS A 341 -6.52 -7.61 38.39
N GLY A 342 -7.30 -7.64 37.31
CA GLY A 342 -8.57 -6.90 37.17
C GLY A 342 -9.81 -7.77 37.42
N ARG A 343 -9.61 -8.98 37.94
CA ARG A 343 -10.56 -9.80 38.69
C ARG A 343 -10.12 -9.76 40.15
#